data_AF-A0A1H3LF79-F1
#
_entry.id   AF-A0A1H3LF79-F1
#
_cell.length_a   1.000
_cell.length_b   1.000
_cell.length_c   1.000
_cell.angle_alpha   90.00
_cell.angle_beta   90.00
_cell.angle_gamma   90.00
#
_symmetry.space_group_name_H-M   'P 1'
#
loop_
_entity.id
_entity.type
_entity.pdbx_description
1 polymer ?
#
loop_
_entity_poly.entity_id
_entity_poly.type
_entity_poly.pdbx_seq_one_letter_code
_entity_poly.pdbx_strand_id
1 'polypeptide(L)'
;MRFVEVVVNGPKSWSLAAALHPEIAAAYDAAQDRAAARSIAWLADHATTRVGPAGGQVQVPVERLEAVTVRHYTSRAGDPHRHLHLQINARVFAAGKWRGLQTVGLATRSRRSTGSGTPRSPPTRNSALHGSWRNAGREPVIMRVTRRR
;
A
#
# COMPACT_ATOMS: atom_id res chain seq x y z
N MET A 1 -6.45 -10.22 -8.11
CA MET A 1 -5.46 -9.39 -7.38
C MET A 1 -5.84 -9.34 -5.91
N ARG A 2 -4.88 -9.47 -4.98
CA ARG A 2 -5.15 -9.49 -3.53
C ARG A 2 -4.97 -8.12 -2.88
N PHE A 3 -3.90 -7.43 -3.23
CA PHE A 3 -3.59 -6.07 -2.82
C PHE A 3 -2.81 -5.36 -3.92
N VAL A 4 -2.74 -4.03 -3.85
CA VAL A 4 -1.80 -3.18 -4.59
C VAL A 4 -0.68 -2.79 -3.63
N GLU A 5 0.56 -2.79 -4.11
CA GLU A 5 1.71 -2.42 -3.29
C GLU A 5 2.32 -1.10 -3.73
N VAL A 6 2.66 -0.27 -2.75
CA VAL A 6 3.48 0.94 -2.91
C VAL A 6 4.65 0.81 -1.95
N VAL A 7 5.88 1.04 -2.42
CA VAL A 7 7.07 0.98 -1.56
C VAL A 7 7.51 2.40 -1.22
N VAL A 8 7.70 2.69 0.07
CA VAL A 8 8.37 3.91 0.54
C VAL A 8 9.82 3.57 0.81
N ASN A 9 10.71 4.11 -0.02
CA ASN A 9 12.15 3.94 0.11
C ASN A 9 12.88 5.28 -0.04
N GLY A 10 14.15 5.27 0.34
CA GLY A 10 15.07 6.39 0.15
C GLY A 10 16.42 5.88 -0.36
N PRO A 11 17.39 6.79 -0.56
CA PRO A 11 18.75 6.43 -0.95
C PRO A 11 19.38 5.39 -0.01
N LYS A 12 20.17 4.48 -0.59
CA LYS A 12 20.85 3.42 0.18
C LYS A 12 21.76 3.99 1.28
N SER A 13 22.41 5.13 1.02
CA SER A 13 23.26 5.84 1.98
C SER A 13 22.52 6.22 3.26
N TRP A 14 21.22 6.54 3.20
CA TRP A 14 20.43 6.84 4.39
C TRP A 14 20.17 5.59 5.24
N SER A 15 20.03 4.43 4.61
CA SER A 15 19.92 3.16 5.34
C SER A 15 21.23 2.79 6.04
N LEU A 16 22.37 3.11 5.43
CA LEU A 16 23.68 2.95 6.06
C LEU A 16 23.85 3.88 7.25
N ALA A 17 23.56 5.18 7.09
CA ALA A 17 23.60 6.15 8.19
C ALA A 17 22.69 5.72 9.36
N ALA A 18 21.47 5.27 9.06
CA ALA A 18 20.53 4.76 10.05
C ALA A 18 20.91 3.39 10.64
N ALA A 19 21.89 2.67 10.10
CA ALA A 19 22.44 1.47 10.74
C ALA A 19 23.52 1.82 11.76
N LEU A 20 24.21 2.95 11.57
CA LEU A 20 25.32 3.42 12.41
C LEU A 20 24.85 4.36 13.52
N HIS A 21 23.78 5.12 13.29
CA HIS A 21 23.34 6.21 14.16
C HIS A 21 21.86 6.04 14.57
N PRO A 22 21.56 5.65 15.83
CA PRO A 22 20.20 5.41 16.31
C PRO A 22 19.24 6.60 16.18
N GLU A 23 19.74 7.83 16.35
CA GLU A 23 18.99 9.07 16.19
C GLU A 23 18.58 9.30 14.73
N ILE A 24 19.45 8.97 13.77
CA ILE A 24 19.13 8.99 12.34
C ILE A 24 18.11 7.90 12.03
N ALA A 25 18.26 6.72 12.64
CA ALA A 25 17.29 5.63 12.49
C ALA A 25 15.89 6.07 12.92
N ALA A 26 15.76 6.67 14.11
CA ALA A 26 14.49 7.15 14.63
C ALA A 26 13.88 8.25 13.75
N ALA A 27 14.69 9.21 13.31
CA ALA A 27 14.23 10.29 12.41
C ALA A 27 13.77 9.75 11.05
N TYR A 28 14.52 8.79 10.49
CA TYR A 28 14.21 8.22 9.18
C TYR A 28 12.95 7.34 9.25
N ASP A 29 12.84 6.50 10.28
CA ASP A 29 11.66 5.71 10.57
C ASP A 29 10.40 6.60 10.69
N ALA A 30 10.48 7.70 11.44
CA ALA A 30 9.37 8.65 11.57
C ALA A 30 9.04 9.36 10.24
N ALA A 31 10.05 9.66 9.42
CA ALA A 31 9.84 10.23 8.09
C ALA A 31 9.13 9.24 7.15
N GLN A 32 9.49 7.96 7.19
CA GLN A 32 8.83 6.91 6.44
C GLN A 32 7.37 6.74 6.89
N ASP A 33 7.10 6.78 8.19
CA ASP A 33 5.73 6.68 8.71
C ASP A 33 4.85 7.85 8.24
N ARG A 34 5.38 9.09 8.26
CA ARG A 34 4.67 10.26 7.72
C ARG A 34 4.43 10.15 6.21
N ALA A 35 5.41 9.62 5.46
CA ALA A 35 5.25 9.40 4.02
C ALA A 35 4.18 8.33 3.74
N ALA A 36 4.18 7.22 4.47
CA ALA A 36 3.17 6.17 4.36
C ALA A 36 1.76 6.71 4.67
N ALA A 37 1.59 7.44 5.78
CA ALA A 37 0.31 8.02 6.15
C ALA A 37 -0.23 9.00 5.09
N ARG A 38 0.64 9.85 4.52
CA ARG A 38 0.26 10.77 3.43
C ARG A 38 -0.13 10.04 2.16
N SER A 39 0.62 9.00 1.78
CA SER A 39 0.30 8.16 0.63
C SER A 39 -1.05 7.47 0.80
N ILE A 40 -1.33 6.88 1.96
CA ILE A 40 -2.63 6.24 2.25
C ILE A 40 -3.76 7.27 2.22
N ALA A 41 -3.58 8.44 2.84
CA ALA A 41 -4.59 9.50 2.83
C ALA A 41 -4.90 9.96 1.41
N TRP A 42 -3.86 10.22 0.61
CA TRP A 42 -4.04 10.59 -0.80
C TRP A 42 -4.78 9.49 -1.58
N LEU A 43 -4.42 8.22 -1.37
CA LEU A 43 -5.11 7.10 -2.01
C LEU A 43 -6.59 7.01 -1.59
N ALA A 44 -6.91 7.25 -0.33
CA ALA A 44 -8.30 7.25 0.14
C ALA A 44 -9.15 8.33 -0.54
N ASP A 45 -8.57 9.49 -0.85
CA ASP A 45 -9.28 10.60 -1.49
C ASP A 45 -9.45 10.43 -3.00
N HIS A 46 -8.53 9.70 -3.65
CA HIS A 46 -8.43 9.63 -5.12
C HIS A 46 -8.70 8.24 -5.72
N ALA A 47 -8.78 7.18 -4.91
CA ALA A 47 -9.08 5.84 -5.41
C ALA A 47 -10.51 5.76 -5.95
N THR A 48 -10.68 5.03 -7.04
CA THR A 48 -11.98 4.76 -7.66
C THR A 48 -12.26 3.27 -7.79
N THR A 49 -13.53 2.93 -7.94
CA THR A 49 -14.01 1.61 -8.36
C THR A 49 -15.08 1.76 -9.43
N ARG A 50 -15.48 0.67 -10.06
CA ARG A 50 -16.52 0.66 -11.10
C ARG A 50 -17.84 0.12 -10.57
N VAL A 51 -18.93 0.76 -10.96
CA VAL A 51 -20.31 0.32 -10.68
C VAL A 51 -21.12 0.29 -11.97
N GLY A 52 -22.17 -0.52 -12.01
CA GLY A 52 -23.03 -0.70 -13.19
C GLY A 52 -22.81 -2.04 -13.93
N PRO A 53 -23.70 -2.36 -14.88
CA PRO A 53 -23.63 -3.60 -15.67
C PRO A 53 -22.42 -3.60 -16.62
N ALA A 54 -22.07 -4.77 -17.14
CA ALA A 54 -21.05 -4.89 -18.18
C ALA A 54 -21.44 -4.04 -19.40
N GLY A 55 -20.47 -3.29 -19.95
CA GLY A 55 -20.71 -2.33 -21.04
C GLY A 55 -21.26 -0.96 -20.61
N GLY A 56 -21.73 -0.80 -19.37
CA GLY A 56 -22.28 0.46 -18.83
C GLY A 56 -21.65 0.87 -17.49
N GLN A 57 -20.39 0.50 -17.26
CA GLN A 57 -19.72 0.77 -15.99
C GLN A 57 -19.28 2.22 -15.87
N VAL A 58 -19.59 2.85 -14.74
CA VAL A 58 -19.10 4.20 -14.37
C VAL A 58 -18.10 4.12 -13.22
N GLN A 59 -17.12 5.02 -13.21
CA GLN A 59 -16.17 5.13 -12.10
C GLN A 59 -16.78 5.96 -10.98
N VAL A 60 -16.68 5.46 -9.76
CA VAL A 60 -17.11 6.16 -8.54
C VAL A 60 -15.96 6.19 -7.53
N PRO A 61 -15.89 7.22 -6.68
CA PRO A 61 -14.91 7.27 -5.59
C PRO A 61 -15.06 6.08 -4.64
N VAL A 62 -13.95 5.63 -4.08
CA VAL A 62 -13.94 4.68 -2.97
C VAL A 62 -14.37 5.39 -1.68
N GLU A 63 -15.23 4.75 -0.89
CA GLU A 63 -15.68 5.28 0.41
C GLU A 63 -14.79 4.78 1.56
N ARG A 64 -14.36 3.51 1.48
CA ARG A 64 -13.45 2.89 2.47
C ARG A 64 -12.46 1.94 1.82
N LEU A 65 -11.22 2.01 2.27
CA LEU A 65 -10.16 1.07 1.94
C LEU A 65 -9.42 0.60 3.20
N GLU A 66 -8.72 -0.51 3.07
CA GLU A 66 -7.84 -1.03 4.11
C GLU A 66 -6.41 -1.07 3.57
N ALA A 67 -5.45 -0.72 4.42
CA ALA A 67 -4.03 -0.69 4.10
C ALA A 67 -3.20 -1.28 5.24
N VAL A 68 -2.04 -1.84 4.91
CA VAL A 68 -1.06 -2.31 5.89
C VAL A 68 0.31 -1.75 5.57
N THR A 69 1.03 -1.26 6.57
CA THR A 69 2.46 -0.94 6.48
C THR A 69 3.29 -2.10 7.00
N VAL A 70 4.33 -2.49 6.26
CA VAL A 70 5.31 -3.50 6.66
C VAL A 70 6.68 -2.88 6.61
N ARG A 71 7.43 -2.95 7.70
CA ARG A 71 8.79 -2.40 7.74
C ARG A 71 9.84 -3.49 7.59
N HIS A 72 10.82 -3.22 6.73
CA HIS A 72 12.02 -4.00 6.57
C HIS A 72 13.25 -3.12 6.77
N TYR A 73 14.34 -3.72 7.27
CA TYR A 73 15.60 -3.04 7.54
C TYR A 73 16.79 -3.54 6.72
N THR A 74 16.62 -4.62 5.94
CA THR A 74 17.69 -5.26 5.17
C THR A 74 17.27 -5.54 3.72
N SER A 75 18.26 -5.62 2.83
CA SER A 75 18.08 -6.09 1.46
C SER A 75 17.96 -7.62 1.44
N ARG A 76 17.67 -8.20 0.26
CA ARG A 76 17.73 -9.67 0.08
C ARG A 76 19.11 -10.25 0.34
N ALA A 77 20.17 -9.47 0.11
CA ALA A 77 21.56 -9.85 0.38
C ALA A 77 22.00 -9.56 1.83
N GLY A 78 21.12 -9.00 2.67
CA GLY A 78 21.41 -8.69 4.07
C GLY A 78 21.93 -7.26 4.33
N ASP A 79 22.22 -6.48 3.29
CA ASP A 79 22.75 -5.11 3.46
C ASP A 79 21.72 -4.16 4.11
N PRO A 80 22.14 -3.15 4.90
CA PRO A 80 21.24 -2.14 5.46
C PRO A 80 20.31 -1.52 4.41
N HIS A 81 19.01 -1.74 4.53
CA HIS A 81 18.00 -1.26 3.58
C HIS A 81 16.66 -1.01 4.27
N ARG A 82 16.48 0.20 4.80
CA ARG A 82 15.24 0.58 5.48
C ARG A 82 14.18 0.97 4.45
N HIS A 83 13.09 0.23 4.38
CA HIS A 83 11.97 0.50 3.47
C HIS A 83 10.63 0.03 4.06
N LEU A 84 9.55 0.66 3.62
CA LEU A 84 8.18 0.26 3.96
C LEU A 84 7.46 -0.31 2.74
N HIS A 85 6.79 -1.45 2.92
CA HIS A 85 5.79 -1.94 1.99
C HIS A 85 4.41 -1.46 2.44
N LEU A 86 3.69 -0.79 1.54
CA LEU A 86 2.35 -0.28 1.75
C LEU A 86 1.39 -1.13 0.93
N GLN A 87 0.69 -2.04 1.58
CA GLN A 87 -0.21 -3.00 0.93
C GLN A 87 -1.66 -2.52 1.06
N ILE A 88 -2.25 -2.09 -0.05
CA ILE A 88 -3.63 -1.61 -0.12
C ILE A 88 -4.53 -2.76 -0.55
N ASN A 89 -5.53 -3.10 0.25
CA ASN A 89 -6.48 -4.17 -0.06
C ASN A 89 -7.15 -3.91 -1.42
N ALA A 90 -7.13 -4.90 -2.30
CA ALA A 90 -7.77 -4.78 -3.61
C ALA A 90 -9.30 -4.77 -3.49
N ARG A 91 -9.84 -5.10 -2.32
CA ARG A 91 -11.27 -5.01 -2.01
C ARG A 91 -11.56 -3.71 -1.26
N VAL A 92 -12.41 -2.89 -1.86
CA VAL A 92 -12.77 -1.55 -1.38
C VAL A 92 -14.28 -1.41 -1.28
N PHE A 93 -14.77 -0.54 -0.41
CA PHE A 93 -16.20 -0.30 -0.25
C PHE A 93 -16.60 0.97 -1.01
N ALA A 94 -17.64 0.86 -1.84
CA ALA A 94 -18.29 2.00 -2.49
C ALA A 94 -19.69 1.63 -2.99
N ALA A 95 -20.61 2.59 -2.99
CA ALA A 95 -22.01 2.40 -3.41
C ALA A 95 -22.64 1.17 -2.73
N GLY A 96 -22.51 1.11 -1.39
CA GLY A 96 -23.12 0.12 -0.52
C GLY A 96 -22.58 -1.31 -0.61
N LYS A 97 -21.52 -1.58 -1.40
CA LYS A 97 -20.98 -2.94 -1.59
C LYS A 97 -19.46 -2.96 -1.63
N TRP A 98 -18.87 -4.10 -1.27
CA TRP A 98 -17.46 -4.39 -1.46
C TRP A 98 -17.16 -4.79 -2.91
N ARG A 99 -16.22 -4.08 -3.54
CA ARG A 99 -15.90 -4.17 -4.98
C ARG A 99 -14.39 -4.22 -5.18
N GLY A 100 -13.97 -4.50 -6.42
CA GLY A 100 -12.57 -4.44 -6.81
C GLY A 100 -12.10 -3.00 -7.00
N LEU A 101 -10.95 -2.65 -6.45
CA LEU A 101 -10.27 -1.39 -6.71
C LEU A 101 -9.95 -1.27 -8.21
N GLN A 102 -10.21 -0.09 -8.79
CA GLN A 102 -9.82 0.18 -10.16
C GLN A 102 -8.33 0.56 -10.21
N THR A 103 -7.49 -0.35 -10.67
CA THR A 103 -6.03 -0.17 -10.65
C THR A 103 -5.45 0.53 -11.87
N VAL A 104 -6.21 0.63 -12.97
CA VAL A 104 -5.76 1.17 -14.26
C VAL A 104 -5.40 2.66 -14.18
N GLY A 105 -5.99 3.43 -13.24
CA GLY A 105 -5.61 4.82 -12.95
C GLY A 105 -4.58 5.00 -11.83
N LEU A 106 -4.38 3.96 -10.99
CA LEU A 106 -3.37 3.96 -9.94
C LEU A 106 -1.97 3.72 -10.54
N ALA A 107 -1.89 2.80 -11.50
CA ALA A 107 -0.66 2.43 -12.18
C ALA A 107 -0.13 3.53 -13.12
N THR A 108 -0.98 4.39 -13.69
CA THR A 108 -0.56 5.47 -14.61
C THR A 108 0.03 6.68 -13.88
N ARG A 109 -0.41 6.99 -12.65
CA ARG A 109 0.23 8.01 -11.81
C ARG A 109 1.41 7.47 -10.98
N SER A 110 1.42 6.17 -10.70
CA SER A 110 2.57 5.48 -10.09
C SER A 110 3.61 5.01 -11.12
N ARG A 111 3.44 5.31 -12.41
CA ARG A 111 4.21 4.72 -13.54
C ARG A 111 5.66 5.19 -13.67
N ARG A 112 6.23 5.69 -12.57
CA ARG A 112 7.67 5.69 -12.33
C ARG A 112 8.11 4.44 -11.54
N SER A 113 7.47 3.28 -11.70
CA SER A 113 8.03 1.95 -11.41
C SER A 113 6.99 0.83 -11.65
N THR A 114 7.19 0.02 -12.70
CA THR A 114 6.89 -1.44 -12.91
C THR A 114 5.74 -2.12 -12.11
N GLY A 115 4.88 -3.01 -12.62
CA GLY A 115 4.67 -3.77 -13.86
C GLY A 115 3.44 -4.70 -13.64
N SER A 116 2.70 -5.08 -14.70
CA SER A 116 1.31 -5.59 -14.71
C SER A 116 1.09 -7.06 -14.34
N GLY A 117 -0.10 -7.40 -13.78
CA GLY A 117 -0.60 -8.78 -13.62
C GLY A 117 -2.13 -8.93 -13.74
N THR A 118 -2.58 -9.98 -14.43
CA THR A 118 -3.95 -10.32 -14.87
C THR A 118 -4.88 -10.81 -13.71
N PRO A 119 -6.22 -10.65 -13.79
CA PRO A 119 -7.10 -10.90 -12.64
C PRO A 119 -7.73 -12.30 -12.60
N ARG A 120 -7.63 -12.96 -11.45
CA ARG A 120 -8.51 -14.06 -11.01
C ARG A 120 -9.14 -13.68 -9.65
N SER A 121 -10.43 -13.96 -9.50
CA SER A 121 -11.26 -13.62 -8.32
C SER A 121 -10.84 -14.39 -7.06
N PRO A 122 -10.72 -13.76 -5.88
CA PRO A 122 -10.58 -14.47 -4.61
C PRO A 122 -11.76 -14.29 -3.63
N PRO A 123 -11.89 -15.18 -2.63
CA PRO A 123 -13.09 -15.40 -1.82
C PRO A 123 -13.40 -14.29 -0.80
N THR A 124 -14.60 -14.34 -0.26
CA THR A 124 -15.19 -13.44 0.73
C THR A 124 -14.64 -13.70 2.14
N ARG A 125 -13.46 -13.16 2.50
CA ARG A 125 -13.06 -12.72 3.87
C ARG A 125 -11.60 -12.27 3.92
N ASN A 126 -11.27 -11.50 4.96
CA ASN A 126 -10.11 -10.63 5.15
C ASN A 126 -8.73 -11.29 5.30
N SER A 127 -8.49 -12.48 4.71
CA SER A 127 -7.23 -13.23 4.87
C SER A 127 -6.09 -12.80 3.94
N ALA A 128 -6.34 -11.85 3.02
CA ALA A 128 -5.39 -11.46 1.98
C ALA A 128 -4.11 -10.77 2.51
N LEU A 129 -4.19 -10.17 3.70
CA LEU A 129 -3.11 -9.40 4.31
C LEU A 129 -2.27 -10.22 5.32
N HIS A 130 -2.40 -11.55 5.39
CA HIS A 130 -1.66 -12.35 6.37
C HIS A 130 -0.42 -13.09 5.79
N GLY A 131 -0.09 -12.90 4.51
CA GLY A 131 0.81 -13.82 3.80
C GLY A 131 2.32 -13.48 3.66
N SER A 132 2.81 -12.29 4.02
CA SER A 132 4.15 -11.83 3.58
C SER A 132 5.11 -11.36 4.69
N TRP A 133 5.08 -11.98 5.87
CA TRP A 133 5.66 -11.39 7.10
C TRP A 133 7.03 -11.92 7.54
N ARG A 134 7.67 -12.82 6.78
CA ARG A 134 8.87 -13.56 7.24
C ARG A 134 10.10 -12.71 7.62
N ASN A 135 10.17 -11.44 7.21
CA ASN A 135 11.30 -10.54 7.48
C ASN A 135 10.88 -9.17 8.06
N ALA A 136 9.67 -9.07 8.62
CA ALA A 136 9.19 -7.80 9.18
C ALA A 136 10.00 -7.43 10.42
N GLY A 137 10.58 -6.22 10.44
CA GLY A 137 11.39 -5.75 11.56
C GLY A 137 10.58 -5.16 12.73
N ARG A 138 9.27 -5.00 12.54
CA ARG A 138 8.26 -4.60 13.54
C ARG A 138 6.91 -5.19 13.15
N GLU A 139 5.99 -5.24 14.11
CA GLU A 139 4.60 -5.62 13.87
C GLU A 139 3.97 -4.73 12.79
N PRO A 140 3.22 -5.32 11.83
CA PRO A 140 2.54 -4.56 10.79
C PRO A 140 1.47 -3.65 11.36
N VAL A 141 1.33 -2.44 10.81
CA VAL A 141 0.24 -1.53 11.22
C VAL A 141 -0.88 -1.63 10.19
N ILE A 142 -2.04 -2.12 10.64
CA ILE A 142 -3.26 -2.19 9.83
C ILE A 142 -4.06 -0.91 10.01
N MET A 143 -4.37 -0.25 8.90
CA MET A 143 -5.15 0.99 8.86
C MET A 143 -6.43 0.77 8.05
N ARG A 144 -7.57 1.14 8.65
CA ARG A 144 -8.83 1.32 7.92
C ARG A 144 -9.03 2.80 7.67
N VAL A 145 -9.13 3.19 6.40
CA VAL A 145 -9.28 4.60 6.03
C VAL A 145 -10.60 4.80 5.34
N THR A 146 -11.36 5.76 5.87
CA THR A 146 -12.61 6.24 5.28
C THR A 146 -12.31 7.55 4.58
N ARG A 147 -12.79 7.71 3.35
CA ARG A 147 -12.60 8.93 2.55
C ARG A 147 -13.17 10.12 3.31
N ARG A 148 -12.46 11.25 3.32
CA ARG A 148 -12.96 12.49 3.91
C ARG A 148 -14.06 13.05 3.01
N ARG A 149 -15.15 13.54 3.61
CA ARG A 149 -16.24 14.18 2.88
C ARG A 149 -15.84 15.56 2.39
#